data_AF-A0A178UV50-F1
#
_entry.id   AF-A0A178UV50-F1
#
_cell.length_a   1.000
_cell.length_b   1.000
_cell.length_c   1.000
_cell.angle_alpha   90.00
_cell.angle_beta   90.00
_cell.angle_gamma   90.00
#
_symmetry.space_group_name_H-M   'P 1'
#
loop_
_entity.id
_entity.type
_entity.pdbx_description
1 polymer ?
#
loop_
_entity_poly.entity_id
_entity_poly.type
_entity_poly.pdbx_seq_one_letter_code
_entity_poly.pdbx_strand_id
1 'polypeptide(L)'
;MKQRSFLSILCFILLAFGVASVSAQTCIENRKYFTPNGTYDSNRRLILSSLPNNTASQDGFYYGSIGEEQDRVYALGMCIPRSTPSDCFNCIKVRQAG
;
A
#
# COMPACT_ATOMS: atom_id res chain seq x y z
N MET A 1 1.49 -29.25 35.41
CA MET A 1 0.96 -29.59 34.06
C MET A 1 0.03 -28.50 33.49
N LYS A 2 -0.90 -27.95 34.28
CA LYS A 2 -1.84 -26.88 33.86
C LYS A 2 -1.15 -25.63 33.27
N GLN A 3 -0.11 -25.11 33.94
CA GLN A 3 0.61 -23.88 33.52
C GLN A 3 1.39 -24.01 32.20
N ARG A 4 1.96 -25.19 31.91
CA ARG A 4 2.66 -25.46 30.63
C ARG A 4 1.68 -25.53 29.45
N SER A 5 0.49 -26.08 29.68
CA SER A 5 -0.60 -26.10 28.69
C SER A 5 -1.10 -24.68 28.40
N PHE A 6 -1.30 -23.85 29.43
CA PHE A 6 -1.65 -22.44 29.26
C PHE A 6 -0.62 -21.64 28.46
N LEU A 7 0.69 -21.82 28.73
CA LEU A 7 1.75 -21.16 27.96
C LEU A 7 1.72 -21.56 26.47
N SER A 8 1.46 -22.83 26.20
CA SER A 8 1.39 -23.35 24.83
C SER A 8 0.18 -22.80 24.08
N ILE A 9 -1.00 -22.78 24.71
CA ILE A 9 -2.23 -22.21 24.15
C ILE A 9 -2.06 -20.70 23.90
N LEU A 10 -1.47 -19.97 24.85
CA LEU A 10 -1.18 -18.55 24.70
C LEU A 10 -0.21 -18.28 23.54
N CYS A 11 0.83 -19.11 23.37
CA CYS A 11 1.77 -19.01 22.26
C CYS A 11 1.10 -19.25 20.91
N PHE A 12 0.22 -20.26 20.81
CA PHE A 12 -0.58 -20.50 19.61
C PHE A 12 -1.49 -19.34 19.26
N ILE A 13 -2.11 -18.71 20.27
CA ILE A 13 -2.92 -17.50 20.08
C ILE A 13 -2.04 -16.35 19.59
N LEU A 14 -0.89 -16.09 20.19
CA LEU A 14 0.01 -15.01 19.75
C LEU A 14 0.53 -15.19 18.31
N LEU A 15 0.76 -16.43 17.89
CA LEU A 15 1.16 -16.75 16.51
C LEU A 15 0.00 -16.67 15.51
N ALA A 16 -1.21 -17.08 15.91
CA ALA A 16 -2.41 -16.98 15.08
C ALA A 16 -2.92 -15.55 14.94
N PHE A 17 -2.77 -14.75 15.99
CA PHE A 17 -3.10 -13.33 16.05
C PHE A 17 -1.85 -12.46 15.91
N GLY A 18 -0.94 -12.84 15.01
CA GLY A 18 0.08 -11.94 14.49
C GLY A 18 -0.61 -10.77 13.79
N VAL A 19 -1.03 -9.78 14.56
CA VAL A 19 -1.69 -8.58 14.08
C VAL A 19 -0.68 -7.78 13.27
N ALA A 20 -0.69 -7.98 11.95
CA ALA A 20 -0.10 -7.04 11.02
C ALA A 20 -0.94 -5.75 11.08
N SER A 21 -0.65 -4.89 12.04
CA SER A 21 -1.23 -3.56 12.13
C SER A 21 -0.67 -2.71 10.98
N VAL A 22 -1.40 -2.69 9.86
CA VAL A 22 -1.14 -1.74 8.78
C VAL A 22 -1.74 -0.40 9.19
N SER A 23 -0.92 0.46 9.77
CA SER A 23 -1.27 1.86 9.96
C SER A 23 -1.14 2.58 8.61
N ALA A 24 -2.24 3.14 8.11
CA ALA A 24 -2.18 4.06 6.99
C ALA A 24 -1.93 5.46 7.55
N GLN A 25 -0.85 6.12 7.10
CA GLN A 25 -0.71 7.54 7.34
C GLN A 25 -1.84 8.25 6.59
N THR A 26 -2.73 8.90 7.33
CA THR A 26 -3.74 9.77 6.73
C THR A 26 -3.06 11.02 6.17
N CYS A 27 -3.69 11.63 5.16
CA CYS A 27 -3.26 12.95 4.70
C CYS A 27 -3.24 13.89 5.91
N ILE A 28 -2.06 14.45 6.22
CA ILE A 28 -1.87 15.38 7.32
C ILE A 28 -2.80 16.58 7.06
N GLU A 29 -3.73 16.84 7.98
CA GLU A 29 -4.76 17.90 7.85
C GLU A 29 -4.17 19.32 7.62
N ASN A 30 -2.86 19.49 7.81
CA ASN A 30 -2.13 20.75 7.65
C ASN A 30 -1.39 20.91 6.30
N ARG A 31 -1.70 20.12 5.25
CA ARG A 31 -1.07 20.31 3.92
C ARG A 31 -1.95 21.12 2.96
N LYS A 32 -1.26 21.89 2.09
CA LYS A 32 -1.85 22.58 0.94
C LYS A 32 -2.54 21.57 0.01
N TYR A 33 -3.76 21.87 -0.41
CA TYR A 33 -4.44 21.15 -1.49
C TYR A 33 -3.74 21.43 -2.82
N PHE A 34 -3.73 20.44 -3.71
CA PHE A 34 -3.36 20.68 -5.11
C PHE A 34 -4.53 21.35 -5.85
N THR A 35 -4.24 22.07 -6.92
CA THR A 35 -5.27 22.61 -7.80
C THR A 35 -5.88 21.48 -8.64
N PRO A 36 -7.20 21.23 -8.55
CA PRO A 36 -7.86 20.22 -9.38
C PRO A 36 -7.63 20.52 -10.86
N ASN A 37 -7.43 19.47 -11.66
CA ASN A 37 -7.14 19.53 -13.10
C ASN A 37 -5.84 20.28 -13.47
N GLY A 38 -4.96 20.58 -12.50
CA GLY A 38 -3.61 21.04 -12.76
C GLY A 38 -2.69 19.93 -13.27
N THR A 39 -1.45 20.28 -13.63
CA THR A 39 -0.42 19.33 -14.08
C THR A 39 -0.11 18.29 -13.01
N TYR A 40 0.10 18.70 -11.75
CA TYR A 40 0.25 17.79 -10.62
C TYR A 40 -0.91 16.80 -10.46
N ASP A 41 -2.17 17.25 -10.56
CA ASP A 41 -3.34 16.37 -10.44
C ASP A 41 -3.40 15.36 -11.59
N SER A 42 -3.08 15.79 -12.81
CA SER A 42 -2.99 14.91 -13.98
C SER A 42 -1.91 13.85 -13.78
N ASN A 43 -0.70 14.24 -13.36
CA ASN A 43 0.40 13.32 -13.06
C ASN A 43 0.03 12.34 -11.92
N ARG A 44 -0.68 12.83 -10.90
CA ARG A 44 -1.19 12.02 -9.78
C ARG A 44 -2.19 10.96 -10.27
N ARG A 45 -3.16 11.34 -11.10
CA ARG A 45 -4.14 10.39 -11.67
C ARG A 45 -3.44 9.34 -12.54
N LEU A 46 -2.48 9.77 -13.36
CA LEU A 46 -1.70 8.87 -14.22
C LEU A 46 -0.93 7.84 -13.40
N ILE A 47 -0.12 8.28 -12.41
CA ILE A 47 0.71 7.35 -11.65
C ILE A 47 -0.16 6.39 -10.83
N LEU A 48 -1.25 6.87 -10.24
CA LEU A 48 -2.21 6.02 -9.52
C LEU A 48 -2.81 4.98 -10.46
N SER A 49 -3.30 5.37 -11.64
CA SER A 49 -3.90 4.43 -12.60
C SER A 49 -2.94 3.31 -13.04
N SER A 50 -1.64 3.61 -13.14
CA SER A 50 -0.61 2.66 -13.55
C SER A 50 -0.11 1.77 -12.40
N LEU A 51 -0.26 2.23 -11.16
CA LEU A 51 0.35 1.62 -9.98
C LEU A 51 -0.01 0.12 -9.80
N PRO A 52 -1.26 -0.34 -9.95
CA PRO A 52 -1.59 -1.75 -9.72
C PRO A 52 -0.89 -2.68 -10.71
N ASN A 53 -0.83 -2.30 -11.99
CA ASN A 53 -0.13 -3.07 -13.02
C ASN A 53 1.37 -3.04 -12.82
N ASN A 54 1.94 -1.87 -12.50
CA ASN A 54 3.38 -1.74 -12.27
C ASN A 54 3.83 -2.56 -11.07
N THR A 55 3.08 -2.57 -9.96
CA THR A 55 3.40 -3.40 -8.80
C THR A 55 3.23 -4.89 -9.09
N ALA A 56 2.15 -5.28 -9.76
CA ALA A 56 1.89 -6.69 -10.07
C ALA A 56 2.89 -7.30 -11.06
N SER A 57 3.42 -6.48 -11.99
CA SER A 57 4.42 -6.92 -12.98
C SER A 57 5.86 -6.92 -12.47
N GLN A 58 6.14 -6.31 -11.31
CA GLN A 58 7.47 -6.17 -10.73
C GLN A 58 7.56 -6.92 -9.39
N ASP A 59 7.14 -8.19 -9.40
CA ASP A 59 7.21 -9.10 -8.25
C ASP A 59 6.61 -8.54 -6.95
N GLY A 60 5.58 -7.70 -7.08
CA GLY A 60 4.86 -7.13 -5.94
C GLY A 60 5.52 -5.89 -5.33
N PHE A 61 6.53 -5.29 -5.95
CA PHE A 61 7.13 -4.04 -5.50
C PHE A 61 7.35 -3.06 -6.67
N TYR A 62 6.91 -1.81 -6.49
CA TYR A 62 7.16 -0.74 -7.45
C TYR A 62 7.53 0.55 -6.72
N TYR A 63 8.52 1.25 -7.26
CA TYR A 63 8.87 2.63 -6.90
C TYR A 63 9.12 3.44 -8.17
N GLY A 64 8.43 4.57 -8.32
CA GLY A 64 8.60 5.39 -9.51
C GLY A 64 7.98 6.78 -9.37
N SER A 65 8.09 7.56 -10.45
CA SER A 65 7.58 8.92 -10.50
C SER A 65 7.06 9.30 -11.89
N ILE A 66 6.16 10.29 -11.94
CA ILE A 66 5.65 10.92 -13.16
C ILE A 66 5.71 12.43 -12.98
N GLY A 67 6.14 13.15 -14.01
CA GLY A 67 6.23 14.61 -14.03
C GLY A 67 7.62 15.17 -13.70
N GLU A 68 7.72 16.49 -13.86
CA GLU A 68 8.96 17.24 -13.68
C GLU A 68 8.81 18.31 -12.60
N GLU A 69 9.93 18.64 -11.96
CA GLU A 69 10.04 19.73 -10.98
C GLU A 69 8.89 19.76 -9.94
N GLN A 70 8.10 20.83 -9.94
CA GLN A 70 7.01 21.11 -9.01
C GLN A 70 5.78 20.20 -9.19
N ASP A 71 5.64 19.58 -10.36
CA ASP A 71 4.50 18.71 -10.72
C ASP A 71 4.84 17.22 -10.64
N ARG A 72 6.05 16.87 -10.16
CA ARG A 72 6.48 15.48 -10.02
C ARG A 72 5.75 14.78 -8.88
N VAL A 73 5.16 13.63 -9.19
CA VAL A 73 4.50 12.75 -8.22
C VAL A 73 5.30 11.46 -8.07
N TYR A 74 5.57 11.06 -6.83
CA TYR A 74 6.19 9.79 -6.51
C TYR A 74 5.13 8.81 -5.99
N ALA A 75 5.26 7.54 -6.35
CA ALA A 75 4.41 6.48 -5.83
C ALA A 75 5.23 5.24 -5.50
N LEU A 76 4.75 4.51 -4.50
CA LEU A 76 5.25 3.21 -4.09
C LEU A 76 4.08 2.24 -3.96
N GLY A 77 4.23 1.03 -4.49
CA GLY A 77 3.28 -0.06 -4.33
C GLY A 77 4.00 -1.27 -3.77
N MET A 78 3.38 -1.95 -2.80
CA MET A 78 3.96 -3.13 -2.16
C MET A 78 2.86 -4.14 -1.85
N CYS A 79 3.07 -5.38 -2.26
CA CYS A 79 2.21 -6.53 -2.01
C CYS A 79 2.82 -7.44 -0.94
N ILE A 80 1.98 -8.24 -0.30
CA ILE A 80 2.45 -9.28 0.63
C ILE A 80 3.34 -10.24 -0.16
N PRO A 81 4.48 -10.69 0.41
CA PRO A 81 5.33 -11.68 -0.25
C PRO A 81 4.52 -12.92 -0.66
N ARG A 82 4.82 -13.45 -1.85
CA ARG A 82 4.14 -14.62 -2.45
C ARG A 82 2.69 -14.42 -2.88
N SER A 83 2.17 -13.19 -2.88
CA SER A 83 0.91 -12.90 -3.58
C SER A 83 1.05 -13.21 -5.07
N THR A 84 0.01 -13.77 -5.69
CA THR A 84 -0.03 -13.89 -7.15
C THR A 84 -0.12 -12.50 -7.79
N PRO A 85 0.28 -12.33 -9.07
CA PRO A 85 0.14 -11.05 -9.75
C PRO A 85 -1.29 -10.51 -9.75
N SER A 86 -2.29 -11.40 -9.87
CA SER A 86 -3.71 -11.04 -9.80
C SER A 86 -4.11 -10.54 -8.40
N ASP A 87 -3.70 -11.24 -7.34
CA ASP A 87 -3.99 -10.81 -5.96
C ASP A 87 -3.31 -9.47 -5.64
N CYS A 88 -2.07 -9.31 -6.11
CA CYS A 88 -1.33 -8.07 -5.95
C CYS A 88 -2.03 -6.90 -6.67
N PHE A 89 -2.39 -7.08 -7.94
CA PHE A 89 -3.13 -6.08 -8.71
C PHE A 89 -4.43 -5.65 -8.00
N ASN A 90 -5.23 -6.63 -7.58
CA ASN A 90 -6.52 -6.37 -6.92
C ASN A 90 -6.32 -5.64 -5.57
N CYS A 91 -5.30 -6.04 -4.79
CA CYS A 91 -4.97 -5.40 -3.51
C CYS A 91 -4.63 -3.91 -3.69
N ILE A 92 -3.77 -3.60 -4.66
CA ILE A 92 -3.35 -2.21 -4.93
C ILE A 92 -4.51 -1.39 -5.53
N LYS A 93 -5.32 -1.98 -6.42
CA LYS A 93 -6.46 -1.29 -7.08
C LYS A 93 -7.51 -0.80 -6.08
N VAL A 94 -7.89 -1.62 -5.09
CA VAL A 94 -8.94 -1.27 -4.11
C VAL A 94 -8.59 -0.04 -3.27
N ARG A 95 -7.30 0.24 -3.07
CA ARG A 95 -6.83 1.36 -2.25
C ARG A 95 -6.84 2.72 -2.96
N GLN A 96 -7.22 2.78 -4.23
CA GLN A 96 -7.22 4.02 -5.03
C GLN A 96 -8.59 4.69 -5.16
N ALA A 97 -9.66 4.01 -4.72
CA ALA A 97 -11.01 4.57 -4.66
C ALA A 97 -11.17 5.37 -3.36
N GLY A 98 -10.59 6.56 -3.34
CA GLY A 98 -10.76 7.58 -2.30
C GLY A 98 -10.88 8.95 -2.93
#